data_AF-X1F766-F1
#
_entry.id   AF-X1F766-F1
#
_cell.length_a   1.000
_cell.length_b   1.000
_cell.length_c   1.000
_cell.angle_alpha   90.00
_cell.angle_beta   90.00
_cell.angle_gamma   90.00
#
_symmetry.space_group_name_H-M   'P 1'
#
loop_
_entity.id
_entity.type
_entity.pdbx_description
1 polymer ?
#
loop_
_entity_poly.entity_id
_entity_poly.type
_entity_poly.pdbx_seq_one_letter_code
_entity_poly.pdbx_strand_id
1 'polypeptide(L)'
;MFGGSMFMLGYEEDVNRANALELEKNYLLNTIQPRTKLRDITISNKIMPLYDRGLYVKSQVIVPQDKDFNLKQEDQDLRNAVVVVNEVREKRGLEPRPWGDVPILPYNVMPFGSAPEKEKGKEKIYSKAEEKAIIEEWKIVYWKAYVRKTINQERLIKSKLSPYFDTQESLVLRNLKKYSKDYKMSELFLFPMAEANEELAIILSPLLQQFIEEAAETFIDDFGIGISFDTKNPFIDDFFKGRKIKMEGINNTTYDALKKTLEEGIQNGETIKELSGRVEHVYKEARGSRSFKIARTEVNTANNFSHFEVMRQAQIEKKEWIT
;
A
#
# COMPACT_ATOMS: atom_id res chain seq x y z
N MET A 1 -3.66 56.73 35.72
CA MET A 1 -4.02 55.32 35.53
C MET A 1 -2.78 54.60 34.98
N PHE A 2 -2.27 53.56 35.64
CA PHE A 2 -0.91 53.01 35.42
C PHE A 2 -0.73 52.19 34.12
N GLY A 3 -1.66 52.27 33.17
CA GLY A 3 -1.61 51.54 31.90
C GLY A 3 -1.84 50.04 32.00
N GLY A 4 -2.19 49.53 33.19
CA GLY A 4 -2.57 48.13 33.43
C GLY A 4 -4.04 47.88 33.08
N SER A 5 -4.33 46.68 32.58
CA SER A 5 -5.71 46.23 32.34
C SER A 5 -6.43 45.96 33.66
N MET A 6 -7.76 46.04 33.64
CA MET A 6 -8.62 45.83 34.82
C MET A 6 -8.44 44.43 35.42
N PHE A 7 -8.23 43.44 34.55
CA PHE A 7 -7.81 42.08 34.87
C PHE A 7 -6.52 42.00 35.71
N MET A 8 -5.42 42.67 35.30
CA MET A 8 -4.13 42.62 36.02
C MET A 8 -4.20 43.25 37.42
N LEU A 9 -5.21 44.08 37.66
CA LEU A 9 -5.49 44.71 38.95
C LEU A 9 -6.46 43.88 39.81
N GLY A 10 -6.96 42.75 39.32
CA GLY A 10 -7.81 41.81 40.05
C GLY A 10 -9.29 42.20 40.14
N TYR A 11 -9.76 43.10 39.27
CA TYR A 11 -11.15 43.59 39.30
C TYR A 11 -12.12 42.78 38.41
N GLU A 12 -11.63 41.84 37.60
CA GLU A 12 -12.45 40.95 36.76
C GLU A 12 -12.30 39.50 37.23
N GLU A 13 -13.41 38.85 37.58
CA GLU A 13 -13.42 37.47 38.13
C GLU A 13 -13.58 36.38 37.03
N ASP A 14 -14.12 36.71 35.85
CA ASP A 14 -14.43 35.76 34.77
C ASP A 14 -13.59 35.99 33.50
N VAL A 15 -12.28 35.74 33.58
CA VAL A 15 -11.39 35.83 32.40
C VAL A 15 -10.85 34.44 32.04
N ASN A 16 -11.22 33.95 30.85
CA ASN A 16 -10.65 32.74 30.29
C ASN A 16 -9.13 32.90 30.06
N ARG A 17 -8.35 31.82 30.22
CA ARG A 17 -6.88 31.80 30.08
C ARG A 17 -6.39 32.45 28.77
N ALA A 18 -7.10 32.26 27.67
CA ALA A 18 -6.75 32.88 26.39
C ALA A 18 -6.83 34.42 26.45
N ASN A 19 -7.90 34.96 27.05
CA ASN A 19 -8.07 36.41 27.22
C ASN A 19 -7.06 36.98 28.22
N ALA A 20 -6.74 36.24 29.28
CA ALA A 20 -5.75 36.64 30.28
C ALA A 20 -4.34 36.83 29.67
N LEU A 21 -3.90 35.87 28.84
CA LEU A 21 -2.60 35.93 28.16
C LEU A 21 -2.50 37.11 27.18
N GLU A 22 -3.57 37.38 26.42
CA GLU A 22 -3.61 38.52 25.49
C GLU A 22 -3.61 39.87 26.23
N LEU A 23 -4.32 39.96 27.36
CA LEU A 23 -4.30 41.16 28.20
C LEU A 23 -2.92 41.42 28.83
N GLU A 24 -2.25 40.36 29.29
CA GLU A 24 -0.87 40.43 29.80
C GLU A 24 0.11 40.87 28.70
N LYS A 25 0.01 40.27 27.51
CA LYS A 25 0.83 40.64 26.34
C LYS A 25 0.64 42.11 25.95
N ASN A 26 -0.61 42.58 25.89
CA ASN A 26 -0.92 43.99 25.61
C ASN A 26 -0.33 44.93 26.65
N TYR A 27 -0.39 44.56 27.93
CA TYR A 27 0.21 45.36 29.00
C TYR A 27 1.74 45.44 28.88
N LEU A 28 2.38 44.30 28.61
CA LEU A 28 3.84 44.24 28.42
C LEU A 28 4.28 45.05 27.20
N LEU A 29 3.55 44.95 26.08
CA LEU A 29 3.86 45.64 24.82
C LEU A 29 3.69 47.16 24.93
N ASN A 30 2.56 47.62 25.47
CA ASN A 30 2.18 49.04 25.42
C ASN A 30 2.67 49.84 26.63
N THR A 31 2.88 49.20 27.78
CA THR A 31 3.21 49.90 29.03
C THR A 31 4.62 49.61 29.52
N ILE A 32 5.00 48.35 29.65
CA ILE A 32 6.30 47.98 30.23
C ILE A 32 7.44 48.16 29.24
N GLN A 33 7.31 47.66 28.00
CA GLN A 33 8.36 47.71 26.99
C GLN A 33 8.82 49.15 26.66
N PRO A 34 7.92 50.15 26.48
CA PRO A 34 8.35 51.52 26.23
C PRO A 34 9.07 52.15 27.42
N ARG A 35 8.65 51.83 28.66
CA ARG A 35 9.31 52.32 29.88
C ARG A 35 10.70 51.73 30.04
N THR A 36 10.86 50.44 29.79
CA THR A 36 12.17 49.78 29.78
C THR A 36 13.07 50.41 28.72
N LYS A 37 12.55 50.68 27.51
CA LYS A 37 13.30 51.37 26.45
C LYS A 37 13.73 52.79 26.86
N LEU A 38 12.85 53.56 27.49
CA LEU A 38 13.17 54.90 27.99
C LEU A 38 14.25 54.86 29.08
N ARG A 39 14.17 53.89 30.00
CA ARG A 39 15.21 53.66 31.01
C ARG A 39 16.55 53.35 30.33
N ASP A 40 16.55 52.42 29.39
CA ASP A 40 17.76 51.97 28.69
C ASP A 40 18.40 53.11 27.89
N ILE A 41 17.60 53.92 27.20
CA ILE A 41 18.06 55.15 26.52
C ILE A 41 18.67 56.12 27.54
N THR A 42 18.01 56.32 28.67
CA THR A 42 18.49 57.25 29.70
C THR A 42 19.82 56.80 30.30
N ILE A 43 19.95 55.52 30.63
CA ILE A 43 21.19 54.94 31.17
C ILE A 43 22.30 55.00 30.11
N SER A 44 22.00 54.62 28.87
CA SER A 44 22.95 54.63 27.75
C SER A 44 23.44 56.04 27.41
N ASN A 45 22.60 57.06 27.52
CA ASN A 45 22.98 58.43 27.17
C ASN A 45 23.60 59.21 28.34
N LYS A 46 23.20 58.93 29.59
CA LYS A 46 23.65 59.73 30.75
C LYS A 46 24.72 59.06 31.60
N ILE A 47 24.70 57.74 31.72
CA ILE A 47 25.56 57.00 32.65
C ILE A 47 26.68 56.30 31.91
N MET A 48 26.37 55.58 30.82
CA MET A 48 27.39 54.83 30.07
C MET A 48 28.55 55.68 29.54
N PRO A 49 28.36 56.92 29.04
CA PRO A 49 29.46 57.73 28.53
C PRO A 49 30.45 58.20 29.61
N LEU A 50 30.09 58.08 30.90
CA LEU A 50 31.01 58.32 32.01
C LEU A 50 32.04 57.20 32.19
N TYR A 51 31.76 56.01 31.65
CA TYR A 51 32.63 54.84 31.70
C TYR A 51 33.34 54.61 30.36
N ASP A 52 32.58 54.49 29.27
CA ASP A 52 33.11 54.33 27.91
C ASP A 52 32.05 54.75 26.87
N ARG A 53 32.48 55.45 25.81
CA ARG A 53 31.60 55.99 24.76
C ARG A 53 31.06 54.92 23.82
N GLY A 54 31.61 53.71 23.83
CA GLY A 54 31.12 52.57 23.03
C GLY A 54 30.03 51.73 23.67
N LEU A 55 29.71 51.96 24.95
CA LEU A 55 28.79 51.11 25.71
C LEU A 55 27.35 51.59 25.61
N TYR A 56 26.43 50.66 25.32
CA TYR A 56 25.00 50.90 25.40
C TYR A 56 24.32 49.79 26.20
N VAL A 57 23.28 50.16 26.94
CA VAL A 57 22.44 49.23 27.69
C VAL A 57 21.20 48.95 26.87
N LYS A 58 20.93 47.66 26.62
CA LYS A 58 19.69 47.21 25.99
C LYS A 58 19.14 46.04 26.80
N SER A 59 17.96 46.24 27.37
CA SER A 59 17.23 45.20 28.06
C SER A 59 16.72 44.16 27.07
N GLN A 60 16.63 42.92 27.54
CA GLN A 60 15.98 41.85 26.79
C GLN A 60 14.52 42.20 26.51
N VAL A 61 13.98 41.70 25.40
CA VAL A 61 12.56 41.85 25.07
C VAL A 61 11.76 41.03 26.07
N ILE A 62 10.85 41.68 26.80
CA ILE A 62 10.10 41.08 27.91
C ILE A 62 8.77 40.48 27.41
N VAL A 63 8.29 40.92 26.25
CA VAL A 63 7.04 40.44 25.67
C VAL A 63 7.19 38.96 25.27
N PRO A 64 6.33 38.06 25.80
CA PRO A 64 6.30 36.67 25.38
C PRO A 64 6.05 36.61 23.87
N GLN A 65 7.06 36.18 23.12
CA GLN A 65 6.89 35.80 21.73
C GLN A 65 6.01 34.55 21.70
N ASP A 66 5.01 34.50 20.83
CA ASP A 66 4.17 33.32 20.65
C ASP A 66 5.02 32.19 20.08
N LYS A 67 5.66 31.43 20.97
CA LYS A 67 6.50 30.28 20.61
C LYS A 67 5.70 29.29 19.77
N ASP A 68 4.40 29.16 20.06
CA ASP A 68 3.49 28.28 19.32
C ASP A 68 3.19 28.79 17.90
N PHE A 69 3.12 30.11 17.70
CA PHE A 69 2.94 30.69 16.35
C PHE A 69 4.21 30.50 15.53
N ASN A 70 5.38 30.79 16.12
CA ASN A 70 6.67 30.62 15.44
C ASN A 70 6.93 29.15 15.12
N LEU A 71 6.62 28.21 16.02
CA LEU A 71 6.74 26.78 15.76
C LEU A 71 5.79 26.29 14.66
N LYS A 72 4.56 26.80 14.61
CA LYS A 72 3.60 26.47 13.53
C LYS A 72 4.03 27.04 12.19
N GLN A 73 4.53 28.27 12.18
CA GLN A 73 5.07 28.90 10.98
C GLN A 73 6.30 28.14 10.48
N GLU A 74 7.23 27.79 11.38
CA GLU A 74 8.40 26.98 11.02
C GLU A 74 8.03 25.57 10.54
N ASP A 75 7.03 24.90 11.15
CA ASP A 75 6.53 23.60 10.67
C ASP A 75 5.88 23.73 9.28
N GLN A 76 5.13 24.81 9.03
CA GLN A 76 4.55 25.09 7.70
C GLN A 76 5.63 25.41 6.66
N ASP A 77 6.61 26.23 7.01
CA ASP A 77 7.71 26.63 6.13
C ASP A 77 8.60 25.42 5.78
N LEU A 78 8.86 24.53 6.75
CA LEU A 78 9.59 23.28 6.52
C LEU A 78 8.79 22.29 5.66
N ARG A 79 7.48 22.13 5.91
CA ARG A 79 6.60 21.24 5.12
C ARG A 79 6.41 21.71 3.68
N ASN A 80 6.38 23.02 3.47
CA ASN A 80 6.21 23.63 2.15
C ASN A 80 7.56 23.92 1.46
N ALA A 81 8.68 23.46 2.03
CA ALA A 81 10.03 23.64 1.49
C ALA A 81 10.43 25.12 1.25
N VAL A 82 9.89 26.06 2.04
CA VAL A 82 10.23 27.49 1.99
C VAL A 82 11.59 27.77 2.64
N VAL A 83 11.94 26.99 3.67
CA VAL A 83 13.19 27.12 4.44
C VAL A 83 13.80 25.73 4.58
N VAL A 84 15.14 25.63 4.49
CA VAL A 84 15.88 24.37 4.70
C VAL A 84 16.23 24.16 6.17
N VAL A 85 16.41 22.90 6.57
CA VAL A 85 16.62 22.53 7.97
C VAL A 85 17.87 23.20 8.56
N ASN A 86 18.94 23.34 7.78
CA ASN A 86 20.17 24.01 8.24
C ASN A 86 20.01 25.52 8.44
N GLU A 87 19.17 26.21 7.66
CA GLU A 87 18.86 27.63 7.89
C GLU A 87 18.11 27.83 9.21
N VAL A 88 17.20 26.92 9.57
CA VAL A 88 16.51 26.94 10.88
C VAL A 88 17.50 26.62 12.01
N ARG A 89 18.45 25.70 11.79
CA ARG A 89 19.49 25.35 12.78
C ARG A 89 20.45 26.51 13.02
N GLU A 90 20.85 27.22 11.98
CA GLU A 90 21.67 28.42 12.06
C GLU A 90 20.97 29.52 12.86
N LYS A 91 19.68 29.80 12.58
CA LYS A 91 18.86 30.74 13.37
C LYS A 91 18.76 30.39 14.86
N ARG A 92 18.87 29.10 15.19
CA ARG A 92 18.85 28.57 16.57
C ARG A 92 20.25 28.43 17.19
N GLY A 93 21.32 28.77 16.46
CA GLY A 93 22.71 28.64 16.91
C GLY A 93 23.18 27.18 17.06
N LEU A 94 22.56 26.25 16.33
CA LEU A 94 22.92 24.84 16.32
C LEU A 94 23.85 24.54 15.14
N GLU A 95 24.81 23.63 15.33
CA GLU A 95 25.72 23.23 14.26
C GLU A 95 24.96 22.64 13.05
N PRO A 96 25.36 22.99 11.81
CA PRO A 96 24.74 22.46 10.60
C PRO A 96 24.96 20.95 10.50
N ARG A 97 24.04 20.24 9.84
CA ARG A 97 24.17 18.79 9.59
C ARG A 97 24.28 18.53 8.08
N PRO A 98 25.04 17.51 7.65
CA PRO A 98 25.25 17.22 6.22
C PRO A 98 23.97 16.97 5.40
N TRP A 99 22.88 16.58 6.05
CA TRP A 99 21.58 16.31 5.43
C TRP A 99 20.60 17.48 5.51
N GLY A 100 20.96 18.57 6.19
CA GLY A 100 20.05 19.68 6.49
C GLY A 100 19.91 20.72 5.38
N ASP A 101 20.68 20.61 4.30
CA ASP A 101 20.62 21.53 3.13
C ASP A 101 19.62 21.08 2.06
N VAL A 102 18.94 19.93 2.26
CA VAL A 102 17.95 19.39 1.32
C VAL A 102 16.53 19.63 1.87
N PRO A 103 15.61 20.25 1.10
CA PRO A 103 14.23 20.42 1.51
C PRO A 103 13.51 19.06 1.62
N ILE A 104 12.80 18.84 2.74
CA ILE A 104 12.04 17.60 2.96
C ILE A 104 10.66 17.77 2.33
N LEU A 105 10.47 17.25 1.12
CA LEU A 105 9.16 17.24 0.45
C LEU A 105 8.34 16.01 0.90
N PRO A 106 7.02 16.17 1.17
CA PRO A 106 6.15 15.02 1.39
C PRO A 106 6.04 14.18 0.10
N TYR A 107 6.16 12.85 0.24
CA TYR A 107 6.22 11.90 -0.88
C TYR A 107 5.03 11.99 -1.88
N ASN A 108 3.91 12.57 -1.46
CA ASN A 108 2.67 12.66 -2.23
C ASN A 108 2.44 14.01 -2.93
N VAL A 109 3.35 14.98 -2.86
CA VAL A 109 3.18 16.28 -3.50
C VAL A 109 4.25 16.46 -4.58
N MET A 110 4.08 15.77 -5.71
CA MET A 110 4.84 16.10 -6.91
C MET A 110 4.28 17.39 -7.53
N PRO A 111 5.09 18.43 -7.79
CA PRO A 111 4.64 19.62 -8.49
C PRO A 111 4.28 19.25 -9.93
N PHE A 112 3.09 19.67 -10.38
CA PHE A 112 2.67 19.51 -11.78
C PHE A 112 3.60 20.38 -12.65
N GLY A 113 4.62 19.77 -13.24
CA GLY A 113 5.59 20.44 -14.12
C GLY A 113 7.07 20.31 -13.72
N SER A 114 7.40 19.71 -12.57
CA SER A 114 8.78 19.31 -12.26
C SER A 114 8.79 17.88 -11.78
N ALA A 115 8.76 16.95 -12.74
CA ALA A 115 9.54 15.74 -12.55
C ALA A 115 10.94 16.21 -12.13
N PRO A 116 11.54 15.65 -11.06
CA PRO A 116 12.98 15.78 -10.96
C PRO A 116 13.50 15.23 -12.29
N GLU A 117 14.15 16.08 -13.08
CA GLU A 117 15.23 15.59 -13.92
C GLU A 117 16.10 14.87 -12.89
N LYS A 118 15.96 13.53 -12.82
CA LYS A 118 16.89 12.69 -12.07
C LYS A 118 18.23 13.31 -12.40
N GLU A 119 18.98 13.76 -11.39
CA GLU A 119 20.39 14.05 -11.62
C GLU A 119 20.86 12.88 -12.48
N LYS A 120 21.19 13.16 -13.74
CA LYS A 120 21.78 12.19 -14.63
C LYS A 120 23.13 11.93 -14.00
N GLY A 121 23.13 11.11 -12.94
CA GLY A 121 24.31 10.60 -12.30
C GLY A 121 25.04 9.94 -13.44
N LYS A 122 26.11 10.62 -13.90
CA LYS A 122 26.85 10.38 -15.15
C LYS A 122 26.40 9.08 -15.77
N GLU A 123 25.45 9.13 -16.71
CA GLU A 123 24.92 7.92 -17.37
C GLU A 123 26.14 7.10 -17.77
N LYS A 124 26.37 6.00 -17.04
CA LYS A 124 27.47 5.11 -17.37
C LYS A 124 27.10 4.58 -18.73
N ILE A 125 27.84 5.02 -19.75
CA ILE A 125 27.66 4.54 -21.10
C ILE A 125 28.19 3.11 -21.09
N TYR A 126 27.28 2.16 -20.93
CA TYR A 126 27.59 0.74 -21.03
C TYR A 126 27.70 0.36 -22.50
N SER A 127 28.63 -0.53 -22.83
CA SER A 127 28.59 -1.21 -24.12
C SER A 127 27.35 -2.10 -24.19
N LYS A 128 26.84 -2.37 -25.40
CA LYS A 128 25.71 -3.30 -25.61
C LYS A 128 25.92 -4.68 -24.97
N ALA A 129 27.18 -5.11 -24.84
CA ALA A 129 27.53 -6.37 -24.20
C ALA A 129 27.37 -6.31 -22.66
N GLU A 130 27.79 -5.21 -22.05
CA GLU A 130 27.63 -4.97 -20.61
C GLU A 130 26.16 -4.77 -20.23
N GLU A 131 25.39 -4.02 -21.03
CA GLU A 131 23.94 -3.88 -20.83
C GLU A 131 23.24 -5.24 -20.84
N LYS A 132 23.57 -6.09 -21.82
CA LYS A 132 23.01 -7.43 -21.92
C LYS A 132 23.37 -8.30 -20.70
N ALA A 133 24.61 -8.22 -20.23
CA ALA A 133 25.03 -8.96 -19.03
C ALA A 133 24.28 -8.51 -17.77
N ILE A 134 24.11 -7.20 -17.58
CA ILE A 134 23.35 -6.61 -16.46
C ILE A 134 21.88 -7.06 -16.53
N ILE A 135 21.27 -7.02 -17.72
CA ILE A 135 19.89 -7.48 -17.92
C ILE A 135 19.74 -8.96 -17.56
N GLU A 136 20.70 -9.80 -17.96
CA GLU A 136 20.66 -11.24 -17.67
C GLU A 136 20.78 -11.55 -16.17
N GLU A 137 21.67 -10.85 -15.46
CA GLU A 137 21.76 -10.94 -14.00
C GLU A 137 20.46 -10.47 -13.32
N TRP A 138 19.89 -9.36 -13.80
CA TRP A 138 18.65 -8.82 -13.27
C TRP A 138 17.46 -9.76 -13.49
N LYS A 139 17.35 -10.41 -14.66
CA LYS A 139 16.33 -11.44 -14.96
C LYS A 139 16.35 -12.57 -13.94
N ILE A 140 17.54 -13.04 -13.54
CA ILE A 140 17.68 -14.11 -12.54
C ILE A 140 17.19 -13.64 -11.16
N VAL A 141 17.57 -12.42 -10.76
CA VAL A 141 17.15 -11.84 -9.47
C VAL A 141 15.64 -11.64 -9.43
N TYR A 142 15.08 -11.03 -10.48
CA TYR A 142 13.65 -10.81 -10.64
C TYR A 142 12.88 -12.13 -10.63
N TRP A 143 13.32 -13.15 -11.38
CA TRP A 143 12.67 -14.46 -11.41
C TRP A 143 12.64 -15.11 -10.02
N LYS A 144 13.76 -15.06 -9.28
CA LYS A 144 13.82 -15.60 -7.92
C LYS A 144 12.90 -14.88 -6.95
N ALA A 145 12.71 -13.57 -7.12
CA ALA A 145 11.75 -12.79 -6.33
C ALA A 145 10.30 -13.16 -6.70
N TYR A 146 10.00 -13.21 -8.00
CA TYR A 146 8.70 -13.61 -8.54
C TYR A 146 8.27 -15.00 -8.05
N VAL A 147 9.15 -15.99 -8.12
CA VAL A 147 8.86 -17.36 -7.66
C VAL A 147 8.56 -17.40 -6.16
N ARG A 148 9.33 -16.67 -5.34
CA ARG A 148 9.10 -16.63 -3.88
C ARG A 148 7.72 -16.07 -3.54
N LYS A 149 7.28 -15.02 -4.25
CA LYS A 149 5.96 -14.41 -4.05
C LYS A 149 4.83 -15.34 -4.50
N THR A 150 4.93 -15.86 -5.73
CA THR A 150 3.88 -16.70 -6.32
C THR A 150 3.69 -18.01 -5.57
N ILE A 151 4.73 -18.60 -4.96
CA ILE A 151 4.58 -19.80 -4.11
C ILE A 151 3.59 -19.58 -2.96
N ASN A 152 3.61 -18.41 -2.33
CA ASN A 152 2.70 -18.11 -1.21
C ASN A 152 1.26 -17.93 -1.71
N GLN A 153 1.07 -17.26 -2.84
CA GLN A 153 -0.23 -17.11 -3.50
C GLN A 153 -0.79 -18.48 -3.95
N GLU A 154 0.06 -19.35 -4.51
CA GLU A 154 -0.30 -20.72 -4.90
C GLU A 154 -0.77 -21.55 -3.70
N ARG A 155 -0.05 -21.45 -2.57
CA ARG A 155 -0.42 -22.12 -1.31
C ARG A 155 -1.76 -21.60 -0.78
N LEU A 156 -2.01 -20.30 -0.88
CA LEU A 156 -3.26 -19.69 -0.45
C LEU A 156 -4.45 -20.22 -1.26
N ILE A 157 -4.38 -20.24 -2.60
CA ILE A 157 -5.44 -20.83 -3.43
C ILE A 157 -5.65 -22.29 -3.05
N LYS A 158 -4.57 -23.08 -2.94
CA LYS A 158 -4.68 -24.50 -2.58
C LYS A 158 -5.39 -24.70 -1.23
N SER A 159 -5.10 -23.85 -0.24
CA SER A 159 -5.73 -23.91 1.09
C SER A 159 -7.25 -23.68 1.02
N LYS A 160 -7.74 -22.94 0.02
CA LYS A 160 -9.17 -22.70 -0.20
C LYS A 160 -9.83 -23.75 -1.09
N LEU A 161 -9.10 -24.31 -2.06
CA LEU A 161 -9.59 -25.37 -2.93
C LEU A 161 -9.76 -26.71 -2.19
N SER A 162 -8.94 -27.02 -1.18
CA SER A 162 -9.07 -28.30 -0.48
C SER A 162 -10.42 -28.44 0.24
N PRO A 163 -10.86 -27.47 1.08
CA PRO A 163 -12.19 -27.52 1.70
C PRO A 163 -13.33 -27.55 0.68
N TYR A 164 -13.20 -26.81 -0.43
CA TYR A 164 -14.18 -26.83 -1.51
C TYR A 164 -14.40 -28.25 -2.07
N PHE A 165 -13.30 -28.95 -2.38
CA PHE A 165 -13.38 -30.34 -2.83
C PHE A 165 -13.86 -31.30 -1.74
N ASP A 166 -13.57 -31.03 -0.45
CA ASP A 166 -14.11 -31.80 0.69
C ASP A 166 -15.63 -31.73 0.79
N THR A 167 -16.18 -30.53 0.62
CA THR A 167 -17.63 -30.32 0.61
C THR A 167 -18.28 -31.00 -0.60
N GLN A 168 -17.67 -30.87 -1.78
CA GLN A 168 -18.16 -31.50 -3.01
C GLN A 168 -18.13 -33.04 -2.93
N GLU A 169 -17.04 -33.62 -2.43
CA GLU A 169 -16.91 -35.07 -2.20
C GLU A 169 -17.99 -35.59 -1.24
N SER A 170 -18.16 -34.89 -0.11
CA SER A 170 -19.16 -35.27 0.90
C SER A 170 -20.58 -35.28 0.35
N LEU A 171 -20.89 -34.33 -0.56
CA LEU A 171 -22.17 -34.27 -1.25
C LEU A 171 -22.35 -35.45 -2.20
N VAL A 172 -21.35 -35.75 -3.04
CA VAL A 172 -21.39 -36.87 -3.99
C VAL A 172 -21.54 -38.20 -3.25
N LEU A 173 -20.76 -38.44 -2.19
CA LEU A 173 -20.86 -39.66 -1.37
C LEU A 173 -22.23 -39.78 -0.68
N ARG A 174 -22.79 -38.66 -0.20
CA ARG A 174 -24.14 -38.65 0.38
C ARG A 174 -25.20 -39.00 -0.66
N ASN A 175 -25.07 -38.49 -1.88
CA ASN A 175 -25.99 -38.80 -2.97
C ASN A 175 -25.86 -40.26 -3.37
N LEU A 176 -24.65 -40.78 -3.53
CA LEU A 176 -24.39 -42.18 -3.87
C LEU A 176 -25.04 -43.17 -2.89
N LYS A 177 -25.03 -42.89 -1.58
CA LYS A 177 -25.67 -43.72 -0.55
C LYS A 177 -27.20 -43.84 -0.68
N LYS A 178 -27.86 -42.93 -1.39
CA LYS A 178 -29.32 -42.96 -1.60
C LYS A 178 -29.75 -43.95 -2.67
N TYR A 179 -28.83 -44.44 -3.48
CA TYR A 179 -29.13 -45.31 -4.63
C TYR A 179 -28.95 -46.79 -4.28
N SER A 180 -29.74 -47.66 -4.93
CA SER A 180 -29.69 -49.13 -4.79
C SER A 180 -28.81 -49.76 -5.88
N LYS A 181 -28.64 -51.08 -5.84
CA LYS A 181 -27.73 -51.85 -6.72
C LYS A 181 -28.11 -51.83 -8.22
N ASP A 182 -29.36 -51.47 -8.55
CA ASP A 182 -29.91 -51.54 -9.92
C ASP A 182 -29.94 -50.17 -10.64
N TYR A 183 -29.18 -49.18 -10.16
CA TYR A 183 -29.25 -47.81 -10.68
C TYR A 183 -28.52 -47.64 -12.03
N LYS A 184 -29.03 -46.73 -12.88
CA LYS A 184 -28.37 -46.29 -14.11
C LYS A 184 -27.62 -44.98 -13.87
N MET A 185 -26.50 -44.76 -14.55
CA MET A 185 -25.73 -43.52 -14.42
C MET A 185 -26.57 -42.26 -14.68
N SER A 186 -27.49 -42.31 -15.64
CA SER A 186 -28.39 -41.20 -15.97
C SER A 186 -29.28 -40.73 -14.80
N GLU A 187 -29.44 -41.56 -13.77
CA GLU A 187 -30.26 -41.27 -12.59
C GLU A 187 -29.41 -40.74 -11.42
N LEU A 188 -28.07 -40.77 -11.55
CA LEU A 188 -27.15 -40.37 -10.49
C LEU A 188 -26.92 -38.85 -10.51
N PHE A 189 -27.45 -38.18 -9.50
CA PHE A 189 -27.16 -36.77 -9.26
C PHE A 189 -25.81 -36.63 -8.53
N LEU A 190 -24.79 -36.10 -9.21
CA LEU A 190 -23.47 -35.87 -8.62
C LEU A 190 -23.50 -34.65 -7.70
N PHE A 191 -23.57 -33.45 -8.30
CA PHE A 191 -23.66 -32.17 -7.59
C PHE A 191 -24.27 -31.11 -8.52
N PRO A 192 -24.86 -30.04 -7.95
CA PRO A 192 -25.42 -28.95 -8.73
C PRO A 192 -24.31 -28.10 -9.38
N MET A 193 -24.17 -28.16 -10.71
CA MET A 193 -23.07 -27.54 -11.44
C MET A 193 -23.07 -26.01 -11.37
N ALA A 194 -24.23 -25.37 -11.47
CA ALA A 194 -24.33 -23.92 -11.50
C ALA A 194 -23.90 -23.32 -10.15
N GLU A 195 -24.41 -23.88 -9.06
CA GLU A 195 -24.08 -23.51 -7.68
C GLU A 195 -22.60 -23.80 -7.39
N ALA A 196 -22.07 -24.95 -7.83
CA ALA A 196 -20.65 -25.27 -7.67
C ALA A 196 -19.74 -24.28 -8.40
N ASN A 197 -20.14 -23.80 -9.59
CA ASN A 197 -19.39 -22.80 -10.35
C ASN A 197 -19.43 -21.43 -9.67
N GLU A 198 -20.58 -21.06 -9.10
CA GLU A 198 -20.75 -19.80 -8.39
C GLU A 198 -19.96 -19.78 -7.06
N GLU A 199 -20.03 -20.86 -6.28
CA GLU A 199 -19.22 -21.03 -5.06
C GLU A 199 -17.72 -20.92 -5.35
N LEU A 200 -17.25 -21.57 -6.42
CA LEU A 200 -15.85 -21.51 -6.81
C LEU A 200 -15.43 -20.09 -7.21
N ALA A 201 -16.29 -19.36 -7.94
CA ALA A 201 -16.04 -17.97 -8.29
C ALA A 201 -16.00 -17.06 -7.06
N ILE A 202 -16.88 -17.27 -6.07
CA ILE A 202 -16.87 -16.54 -4.79
C ILE A 202 -15.56 -16.77 -4.02
N ILE A 203 -15.01 -17.99 -4.09
CA ILE A 203 -13.76 -18.34 -3.40
C ILE A 203 -12.54 -17.73 -4.11
N LEU A 204 -12.45 -17.85 -5.43
CA LEU A 204 -11.24 -17.51 -6.18
C LEU A 204 -11.17 -16.04 -6.60
N SER A 205 -12.29 -15.41 -6.97
CA SER A 205 -12.26 -14.04 -7.53
C SER A 205 -11.66 -13.00 -6.58
N PRO A 206 -11.98 -13.00 -5.26
CA PRO A 206 -11.36 -12.06 -4.32
C PRO A 206 -9.84 -12.27 -4.19
N LEU A 207 -9.38 -13.52 -4.24
CA LEU A 207 -7.95 -13.83 -4.20
C LEU A 207 -7.25 -13.33 -5.47
N LEU A 208 -7.87 -13.52 -6.64
CA LEU A 208 -7.33 -13.03 -7.89
C LEU A 208 -7.27 -11.51 -7.92
N GLN A 209 -8.29 -10.81 -7.41
CA GLN A 209 -8.27 -9.35 -7.29
C GLN A 209 -7.09 -8.89 -6.44
N GLN A 210 -6.92 -9.49 -5.25
CA GLN A 210 -5.78 -9.21 -4.38
C GLN A 210 -4.44 -9.46 -5.10
N PHE A 211 -4.31 -10.56 -5.83
CA PHE A 211 -3.07 -10.86 -6.55
C PHE A 211 -2.80 -9.88 -7.70
N ILE A 212 -3.84 -9.37 -8.36
CA ILE A 212 -3.70 -8.34 -9.39
C ILE A 212 -3.16 -7.05 -8.77
N GLU A 213 -3.73 -6.60 -7.66
CA GLU A 213 -3.31 -5.40 -6.94
C GLU A 213 -1.87 -5.53 -6.44
N GLU A 214 -1.55 -6.61 -5.72
CA GLU A 214 -0.20 -6.87 -5.25
C GLU A 214 0.82 -6.96 -6.39
N ALA A 215 0.46 -7.58 -7.52
CA ALA A 215 1.34 -7.70 -8.68
C ALA A 215 1.58 -6.34 -9.33
N ALA A 216 0.56 -5.47 -9.38
CA ALA A 216 0.67 -4.15 -9.95
C ALA A 216 1.64 -3.29 -9.14
N GLU A 217 1.44 -3.24 -7.82
CA GLU A 217 2.31 -2.50 -6.89
C GLU A 217 3.77 -2.95 -7.02
N THR A 218 4.02 -4.26 -6.96
CA THR A 218 5.40 -4.78 -7.08
C THR A 218 6.00 -4.48 -8.44
N PHE A 219 5.24 -4.60 -9.53
CA PHE A 219 5.74 -4.31 -10.87
C PHE A 219 6.05 -2.82 -11.06
N ILE A 220 5.21 -1.94 -10.50
CA ILE A 220 5.45 -0.49 -10.49
C ILE A 220 6.75 -0.17 -9.75
N ASP A 221 6.95 -0.76 -8.57
CA ASP A 221 8.14 -0.54 -7.74
C ASP A 221 9.41 -1.11 -8.40
N ASP A 222 9.36 -2.35 -8.89
CA ASP A 222 10.51 -3.05 -9.50
C ASP A 222 11.09 -2.29 -10.71
N PHE A 223 10.23 -1.64 -11.49
CA PHE A 223 10.61 -0.90 -12.70
C PHE A 223 10.62 0.63 -12.50
N GLY A 224 10.27 1.13 -11.30
CA GLY A 224 10.21 2.55 -10.98
C GLY A 224 9.25 3.33 -11.88
N ILE A 225 8.07 2.76 -12.15
CA ILE A 225 7.07 3.34 -13.06
C ILE A 225 6.31 4.45 -12.32
N GLY A 226 6.27 5.66 -12.86
CA GLY A 226 5.62 6.81 -12.24
C GLY A 226 4.10 6.88 -12.41
N ILE A 227 3.37 5.77 -12.22
CA ILE A 227 1.91 5.73 -12.32
C ILE A 227 1.26 5.20 -11.05
N SER A 228 -0.01 5.56 -10.84
CA SER A 228 -0.89 4.89 -9.88
C SER A 228 -1.76 3.87 -10.62
N PHE A 229 -1.84 2.65 -10.10
CA PHE A 229 -2.63 1.58 -10.73
C PHE A 229 -4.13 1.81 -10.52
N ASP A 230 -4.87 1.97 -11.62
CA ASP A 230 -6.33 2.07 -11.56
C ASP A 230 -6.97 0.67 -11.41
N THR A 231 -7.45 0.38 -10.20
CA THR A 231 -8.11 -0.88 -9.84
C THR A 231 -9.55 -0.99 -10.33
N LYS A 232 -10.14 0.09 -10.88
CA LYS A 232 -11.54 0.15 -11.34
C LYS A 232 -11.66 0.24 -12.86
N ASN A 233 -10.62 -0.16 -13.58
CA ASN A 233 -10.60 -0.13 -15.03
C ASN A 233 -11.52 -1.23 -15.63
N PRO A 234 -12.38 -0.92 -16.63
CA PRO A 234 -13.19 -1.91 -17.36
C PRO A 234 -12.49 -3.21 -17.79
N PHE A 235 -11.19 -3.18 -18.04
CA PHE A 235 -10.44 -4.38 -18.42
C PHE A 235 -10.25 -5.38 -17.29
N ILE A 236 -10.31 -4.94 -16.04
CA ILE A 236 -10.34 -5.81 -14.86
C ILE A 236 -11.68 -6.55 -14.83
N ASP A 237 -12.79 -5.86 -15.07
CA ASP A 237 -14.11 -6.49 -15.17
C ASP A 237 -14.16 -7.53 -16.28
N ASP A 238 -13.62 -7.21 -17.46
CA ASP A 238 -13.57 -8.14 -18.58
C ASP A 238 -12.66 -9.34 -18.31
N PHE A 239 -11.55 -9.14 -17.59
CA PHE A 239 -10.73 -10.23 -17.07
C PHE A 239 -11.56 -11.18 -16.20
N PHE A 240 -12.32 -10.67 -15.23
CA PHE A 240 -13.14 -11.51 -14.35
C PHE A 240 -14.28 -12.21 -15.08
N LYS A 241 -14.93 -11.57 -16.05
CA LYS A 241 -15.95 -12.20 -16.90
C LYS A 241 -15.36 -13.40 -17.66
N GLY A 242 -14.22 -13.19 -18.32
CA GLY A 242 -13.52 -14.26 -19.05
C GLY A 242 -13.00 -15.36 -18.12
N ARG A 243 -12.49 -14.98 -16.95
CA ARG A 243 -11.95 -15.92 -15.96
C ARG A 243 -13.05 -16.78 -15.36
N LYS A 244 -14.23 -16.22 -15.05
CA LYS A 244 -15.39 -16.97 -14.54
C LYS A 244 -15.73 -18.15 -15.46
N ILE A 245 -15.80 -17.92 -16.77
CA ILE A 245 -16.05 -18.98 -17.78
C ILE A 245 -14.95 -20.06 -17.74
N LYS A 246 -13.69 -19.67 -17.57
CA LYS A 246 -12.58 -20.64 -17.47
C LYS A 246 -12.61 -21.45 -16.16
N MET A 247 -13.06 -20.85 -15.06
CA MET A 247 -13.18 -21.53 -13.76
C MET A 247 -14.24 -22.64 -13.81
N GLU A 248 -15.30 -22.51 -14.62
CA GLU A 248 -16.29 -23.59 -14.83
C GLU A 248 -15.63 -24.89 -15.32
N GLY A 249 -14.53 -24.77 -16.08
CA GLY A 249 -13.74 -25.91 -16.54
C GLY A 249 -13.18 -26.79 -15.42
N ILE A 250 -12.99 -26.25 -14.21
CA ILE A 250 -12.53 -26.99 -13.03
C ILE A 250 -13.60 -28.00 -12.59
N ASN A 251 -14.86 -27.56 -12.53
CA ASN A 251 -15.98 -28.40 -12.18
C ASN A 251 -16.34 -29.37 -13.29
N ASN A 252 -16.29 -28.94 -14.56
CA ASN A 252 -16.48 -29.82 -15.71
C ASN A 252 -15.48 -30.99 -15.67
N THR A 253 -14.20 -30.71 -15.42
CA THR A 253 -13.16 -31.75 -15.30
C THR A 253 -13.46 -32.73 -14.16
N THR A 254 -14.01 -32.26 -13.04
CA THR A 254 -14.38 -33.11 -11.90
C THR A 254 -15.60 -33.96 -12.22
N TYR A 255 -16.61 -33.33 -12.82
CA TYR A 255 -17.85 -33.98 -13.23
C TYR A 255 -17.56 -35.09 -14.24
N ASP A 256 -16.78 -34.81 -15.27
CA ASP A 256 -16.41 -35.79 -16.31
C ASP A 256 -15.61 -36.96 -15.74
N ALA A 257 -14.67 -36.69 -14.83
CA ALA A 257 -13.89 -37.73 -14.17
C ALA A 257 -14.77 -38.64 -13.29
N LEU A 258 -15.69 -38.06 -12.51
CA LEU A 258 -16.65 -38.81 -11.71
C LEU A 258 -17.61 -39.61 -12.58
N LYS A 259 -18.14 -38.99 -13.64
CA LYS A 259 -19.04 -39.65 -14.58
C LYS A 259 -18.39 -40.88 -15.19
N LYS A 260 -17.19 -40.72 -15.74
CA LYS A 260 -16.43 -41.82 -16.35
C LYS A 260 -16.17 -42.95 -15.35
N THR A 261 -15.63 -42.65 -14.17
CA THR A 261 -15.26 -43.69 -13.21
C THR A 261 -16.47 -44.43 -12.64
N LEU A 262 -17.59 -43.73 -12.45
CA LEU A 262 -18.82 -44.32 -11.93
C LEU A 262 -19.54 -45.14 -13.01
N GLU A 263 -19.56 -44.70 -14.27
CA GLU A 263 -20.07 -45.49 -15.39
C GLU A 263 -19.34 -46.83 -15.52
N GLU A 264 -18.01 -46.82 -15.46
CA GLU A 264 -17.19 -48.03 -15.46
C GLU A 264 -17.51 -48.94 -14.27
N GLY A 265 -17.64 -48.37 -13.06
CA GLY A 265 -17.96 -49.15 -11.85
C GLY A 265 -19.34 -49.80 -11.90
N ILE A 266 -20.36 -49.09 -12.40
CA ILE A 266 -21.72 -49.61 -12.57
C ILE A 266 -21.73 -50.76 -13.59
N GLN A 267 -21.05 -50.59 -14.73
CA GLN A 267 -20.96 -51.62 -15.76
C GLN A 267 -20.28 -52.90 -15.25
N ASN A 268 -19.31 -52.76 -14.35
CA ASN A 268 -18.62 -53.87 -13.71
C ASN A 268 -19.42 -54.50 -12.55
N GLY A 269 -20.60 -53.97 -12.21
CA GLY A 269 -21.43 -54.47 -11.10
C GLY A 269 -20.83 -54.22 -9.71
N GLU A 270 -19.99 -53.18 -9.57
CA GLU A 270 -19.36 -52.82 -8.31
C GLU A 270 -20.39 -52.44 -7.23
N THR A 271 -20.05 -52.72 -5.98
CA THR A 271 -20.85 -52.35 -4.81
C THR A 271 -20.75 -50.85 -4.52
N ILE A 272 -21.71 -50.30 -3.77
CA ILE A 272 -21.70 -48.89 -3.32
C ILE A 272 -20.40 -48.55 -2.58
N LYS A 273 -19.82 -49.49 -1.84
CA LYS A 273 -18.55 -49.31 -1.12
C LYS A 273 -17.38 -49.11 -2.10
N GLU A 274 -17.33 -49.89 -3.18
CA GLU A 274 -16.29 -49.78 -4.20
C GLU A 274 -16.44 -48.49 -5.02
N LEU A 275 -17.68 -48.14 -5.40
CA LEU A 275 -18.00 -46.87 -6.06
C LEU A 275 -17.62 -45.66 -5.19
N SER A 276 -17.86 -45.73 -3.87
CA SER A 276 -17.42 -44.69 -2.92
C SER A 276 -15.90 -44.53 -2.95
N GLY A 277 -15.16 -45.64 -2.99
CA GLY A 277 -13.70 -45.62 -3.13
C GLY A 277 -13.21 -44.97 -4.43
N ARG A 278 -13.94 -45.15 -5.54
CA ARG A 278 -13.65 -44.45 -6.82
C ARG A 278 -13.85 -42.94 -6.70
N VAL A 279 -14.93 -42.51 -6.04
CA VAL A 279 -15.19 -41.08 -5.76
C VAL A 279 -14.06 -40.49 -4.92
N GLU A 280 -13.69 -41.16 -3.82
CA GLU A 280 -12.60 -40.73 -2.95
C GLU A 280 -11.26 -40.61 -3.71
N HIS A 281 -10.99 -41.53 -4.63
CA HIS A 281 -9.79 -41.47 -5.48
C HIS A 281 -9.76 -40.21 -6.36
N VAL A 282 -10.87 -39.90 -7.05
CA VAL A 282 -10.98 -38.70 -7.90
C VAL A 282 -10.74 -37.42 -7.09
N TYR A 283 -11.33 -37.33 -5.90
CA TYR A 283 -11.16 -36.15 -5.05
C TYR A 283 -9.79 -36.10 -4.34
N LYS A 284 -9.14 -37.24 -4.09
CA LYS A 284 -7.74 -37.28 -3.65
C LYS A 284 -6.81 -36.66 -4.69
N GLU A 285 -6.99 -36.98 -5.97
CA GLU A 285 -6.24 -36.35 -7.06
C GLU A 285 -6.59 -34.85 -7.21
N ALA A 286 -7.88 -34.51 -7.05
CA ALA A 286 -8.36 -33.14 -7.07
C ALA A 286 -7.60 -32.26 -6.06
N ARG A 287 -7.56 -32.67 -4.79
CA ARG A 287 -6.87 -31.97 -3.70
C ARG A 287 -5.35 -31.95 -3.85
N GLY A 288 -4.81 -32.99 -4.48
CA GLY A 288 -3.39 -33.19 -4.68
C GLY A 288 -2.85 -32.40 -5.87
N SER A 289 -2.46 -33.12 -6.92
CA SER A 289 -1.75 -32.56 -8.07
C SER A 289 -2.59 -31.53 -8.84
N ARG A 290 -3.92 -31.71 -8.89
CA ARG A 290 -4.80 -30.83 -9.68
C ARG A 290 -4.97 -29.46 -9.02
N SER A 291 -5.23 -29.38 -7.72
CA SER A 291 -5.27 -28.11 -6.99
C SER A 291 -3.98 -27.29 -7.15
N PHE A 292 -2.81 -27.94 -7.16
CA PHE A 292 -1.54 -27.26 -7.43
C PHE A 292 -1.48 -26.69 -8.85
N LYS A 293 -1.89 -27.47 -9.85
CA LYS A 293 -1.93 -27.01 -11.25
C LYS A 293 -2.90 -25.85 -11.44
N ILE A 294 -4.08 -25.93 -10.82
CA ILE A 294 -5.07 -24.85 -10.82
C ILE A 294 -4.45 -23.61 -10.18
N ALA A 295 -3.95 -23.72 -8.95
CA ALA A 295 -3.34 -22.61 -8.23
C ALA A 295 -2.24 -21.91 -9.03
N ARG A 296 -1.31 -22.67 -9.61
CA ARG A 296 -0.25 -22.11 -10.46
C ARG A 296 -0.78 -21.40 -11.69
N THR A 297 -1.82 -21.95 -12.32
CA THR A 297 -2.44 -21.35 -13.50
C THR A 297 -3.14 -20.04 -13.14
N GLU A 298 -3.93 -20.02 -12.07
CA GLU A 298 -4.65 -18.84 -11.60
C GLU A 298 -3.69 -17.72 -11.20
N VAL A 299 -2.68 -18.04 -10.39
CA VAL A 299 -1.68 -17.08 -9.91
C VAL A 299 -0.90 -16.46 -11.07
N ASN A 300 -0.37 -17.28 -11.97
CA ASN A 300 0.37 -16.75 -13.12
C ASN A 300 -0.53 -15.95 -14.07
N THR A 301 -1.79 -16.36 -14.23
CA THR A 301 -2.74 -15.64 -15.08
C THR A 301 -3.02 -14.25 -14.51
N ALA A 302 -3.27 -14.15 -13.20
CA ALA A 302 -3.52 -12.87 -12.53
C ALA A 302 -2.29 -11.95 -12.53
N ASN A 303 -1.11 -12.47 -12.16
CA ASN A 303 0.13 -11.68 -12.17
C ASN A 303 0.46 -11.18 -13.58
N ASN A 304 0.37 -12.05 -14.59
CA ASN A 304 0.64 -11.64 -15.98
C ASN A 304 -0.35 -10.58 -16.46
N PHE A 305 -1.65 -10.78 -16.19
CA PHE A 305 -2.67 -9.79 -16.52
C PHE A 305 -2.35 -8.43 -15.89
N SER A 306 -2.01 -8.43 -14.59
CA SER A 306 -1.63 -7.22 -13.87
C SER A 306 -0.42 -6.51 -14.48
N HIS A 307 0.66 -7.24 -14.79
CA HIS A 307 1.83 -6.65 -15.45
C HIS A 307 1.47 -6.02 -16.80
N PHE A 308 0.67 -6.70 -17.62
CA PHE A 308 0.20 -6.15 -18.89
C PHE A 308 -0.66 -4.90 -18.71
N GLU A 309 -1.50 -4.90 -17.68
CA GLU A 309 -2.37 -3.77 -17.36
C GLU A 309 -1.55 -2.54 -16.95
N VAL A 310 -0.57 -2.72 -16.07
CA VAL A 310 0.38 -1.66 -15.70
C VAL A 310 1.15 -1.15 -16.91
N MET A 311 1.70 -2.04 -17.74
CA MET A 311 2.42 -1.65 -18.97
C MET A 311 1.54 -0.80 -19.89
N ARG A 312 0.27 -1.18 -20.03
CA ARG A 312 -0.68 -0.47 -20.88
C ARG A 312 -1.04 0.91 -20.32
N GLN A 313 -1.29 1.02 -19.01
CA GLN A 313 -1.56 2.31 -18.35
C GLN A 313 -0.33 3.23 -18.40
N ALA A 314 0.88 2.66 -18.31
CA ALA A 314 2.15 3.37 -18.42
C ALA A 314 2.60 3.63 -19.88
N GLN A 315 1.82 3.22 -20.89
CA GLN A 315 2.15 3.36 -22.31
C GLN A 315 3.49 2.71 -22.72
N ILE A 316 3.85 1.60 -22.07
CA ILE A 316 5.07 0.83 -22.39
C ILE A 316 4.83 0.00 -23.67
N GLU A 317 5.60 0.29 -24.72
CA GLU A 317 5.42 -0.34 -26.04
C GLU A 317 6.07 -1.71 -26.19
N LYS A 318 7.17 -1.96 -25.46
CA LYS A 318 8.00 -3.15 -25.63
C LYS A 318 8.20 -3.86 -24.31
N LYS A 319 8.11 -5.18 -24.36
CA LYS A 319 8.44 -6.06 -23.25
C LYS A 319 9.33 -7.20 -23.71
N GLU A 320 10.21 -7.64 -22.82
CA GLU A 320 11.03 -8.83 -23.01
C GLU A 320 10.64 -9.87 -21.96
N TRP A 321 10.55 -11.14 -22.37
CA TRP A 321 10.29 -12.23 -21.44
C TRP A 321 11.58 -12.71 -20.79
N ILE A 322 11.46 -13.20 -19.56
CA ILE A 322 12.53 -13.93 -18.89
C ILE A 322 12.50 -15.35 -19.47
N THR A 323 13.48 -15.68 -20.31
CA THR A 323 13.60 -16.99 -20.97
C THR A 323 14.82 -17.72 -20.47
#